data_AF-A0A1H7QC19-F1
#
_entry.id   AF-A0A1H7QC19-F1
#
_cell.length_a   1.000
_cell.length_b   1.000
_cell.length_c   1.000
_cell.angle_alpha   90.00
_cell.angle_beta   90.00
_cell.angle_gamma   90.00
#
_symmetry.space_group_name_H-M   'P 1'
#
loop_
_entity.id
_entity.type
_entity.pdbx_description
1 polymer ?
#
loop_
_entity_poly.entity_id
_entity_poly.type
_entity_poly.pdbx_seq_one_letter_code
_entity_poly.pdbx_strand_id
1 'polypeptide(L)'
;MKNNKKGFTLVELIVVICIVGILASLIVPNVISYIRKAKIAAAIADTRTIKVSIESSLTDELLLSGDDANAAFNKVLYLEQGNSKDRKYDRVGCFTNYSWNVYKTNPGKSTGSQALDRVIAGQLDATFSETWQTGKRVNPLGYNTDTKNCAKYLKDNNTNFGLVVVYNTTGEVRMIQLYRKGILVTYINGEYIANLDSKAHFIGTGTWDKIYTDSKKKSPDSCYNINLSNKQIGSSGNLGGWY
;
A
#
# COMPACT_ATOMS: atom_id res chain seq x y z
N MET A 1 14.64 28.41 -62.61
CA MET A 1 14.11 27.26 -61.82
C MET A 1 12.69 27.61 -61.39
N LYS A 2 11.65 26.94 -61.92
CA LYS A 2 10.25 27.27 -61.66
C LYS A 2 9.79 26.50 -60.42
N ASN A 3 9.65 27.18 -59.28
CA ASN A 3 9.25 26.58 -58.01
C ASN A 3 7.75 26.27 -58.03
N ASN A 4 7.37 25.05 -58.43
CA ASN A 4 6.03 24.50 -58.26
C ASN A 4 5.76 24.18 -56.77
N LYS A 5 5.53 25.20 -55.95
CA LYS A 5 4.97 25.01 -54.61
C LYS A 5 3.46 24.83 -54.74
N LYS A 6 3.00 23.57 -54.89
CA LYS A 6 1.59 23.21 -54.69
C LYS A 6 1.27 23.41 -53.20
N GLY A 7 0.54 24.47 -52.88
CA GLY A 7 0.02 24.71 -51.53
C GLY A 7 -1.08 23.70 -51.20
N PHE A 8 -1.09 23.22 -49.96
CA PHE A 8 -2.16 22.38 -49.43
C PHE A 8 -3.49 23.13 -49.49
N THR A 9 -4.57 22.45 -49.89
CA THR A 9 -5.90 23.07 -49.86
C THR A 9 -6.49 23.03 -48.45
N LEU A 10 -7.26 24.06 -48.08
CA LEU A 10 -8.00 24.08 -46.81
C LEU A 10 -8.94 22.87 -46.68
N VAL A 11 -9.51 22.42 -47.80
CA VAL A 11 -10.42 21.27 -47.84
C VAL A 11 -9.69 19.97 -47.49
N GLU A 12 -8.49 19.74 -48.04
CA GLU A 12 -7.68 18.56 -47.69
C GLU A 12 -7.37 18.53 -46.19
N LEU A 13 -7.05 19.69 -45.59
CA LEU A 13 -6.79 19.75 -44.16
C LEU A 13 -8.04 19.44 -43.33
N ILE A 14 -9.21 19.96 -43.73
CA ILE A 14 -10.49 19.74 -43.03
C ILE A 14 -10.88 18.26 -43.05
N VAL A 15 -10.75 17.58 -44.20
CA VAL A 15 -11.07 16.15 -44.31
C VAL A 15 -10.14 15.32 -43.42
N VAL A 16 -8.85 15.65 -43.36
CA VAL A 16 -7.87 14.95 -42.51
C VAL A 16 -8.22 15.08 -41.02
N ILE A 17 -8.50 16.29 -40.54
CA ILE A 17 -8.88 16.48 -39.12
C ILE A 17 -10.23 15.81 -38.80
N CYS A 18 -11.17 15.74 -39.75
CA CYS A 18 -12.41 15.00 -39.59
C CYS A 18 -12.17 13.50 -39.41
N ILE A 19 -11.33 12.88 -40.25
CA ILE A 19 -10.99 11.46 -40.15
C ILE A 19 -10.24 11.18 -38.83
N VAL A 20 -9.24 12.01 -38.48
CA VAL A 20 -8.50 11.88 -37.21
C VAL A 20 -9.43 12.04 -36.01
N GLY A 21 -10.39 12.97 -36.07
CA GLY A 21 -11.39 13.18 -35.02
C GLY A 21 -12.28 11.96 -34.77
N ILE A 22 -12.78 11.31 -35.84
CA ILE A 22 -13.58 10.08 -35.74
C ILE A 22 -12.75 8.95 -35.12
N LEU A 23 -11.52 8.73 -35.62
CA LEU A 23 -10.64 7.68 -35.11
C LEU A 23 -10.27 7.92 -33.64
N ALA A 24 -9.93 9.15 -33.27
CA ALA A 24 -9.60 9.51 -31.89
C ALA A 24 -10.79 9.26 -30.95
N SER A 25 -12.02 9.57 -31.38
CA SER A 25 -13.23 9.38 -30.55
C SER A 25 -13.45 7.93 -30.12
N LEU A 26 -13.12 6.96 -30.99
CA LEU A 26 -13.25 5.53 -30.72
C LEU A 26 -12.10 4.98 -29.84
N ILE A 27 -10.90 5.54 -29.99
CA ILE A 27 -9.68 5.02 -29.34
C ILE A 27 -9.52 5.55 -27.91
N VAL A 28 -9.82 6.83 -27.67
CA VAL A 28 -9.59 7.51 -26.38
C VAL A 28 -10.17 6.76 -25.16
N PRO A 29 -11.45 6.32 -25.14
CA PRO A 29 -11.99 5.65 -23.95
C PRO A 29 -11.29 4.31 -23.65
N ASN A 30 -10.91 3.57 -24.70
CA ASN A 30 -10.20 2.30 -24.57
C ASN A 30 -8.80 2.53 -23.98
N VAL A 31 -8.06 3.49 -24.52
CA VAL A 31 -6.69 3.82 -24.05
C VAL A 31 -6.70 4.24 -22.57
N ILE A 32 -7.66 5.05 -22.13
CA ILE A 32 -7.78 5.46 -20.73
C ILE A 32 -7.99 4.25 -19.80
N SER A 33 -8.84 3.30 -20.21
CA SER A 33 -9.09 2.07 -19.46
C SER A 33 -7.83 1.19 -19.36
N TYR A 34 -7.11 1.02 -20.46
CA TYR A 34 -5.84 0.27 -20.48
C TYR A 34 -4.79 0.90 -19.58
N ILE A 35 -4.62 2.23 -19.63
CA ILE A 35 -3.69 2.95 -18.75
C ILE A 35 -4.06 2.73 -17.28
N ARG A 36 -5.36 2.79 -16.94
CA ARG A 36 -5.82 2.53 -15.56
C ARG A 36 -5.47 1.11 -15.11
N LYS A 37 -5.77 0.10 -15.93
CA LYS A 37 -5.43 -1.30 -15.63
C LYS A 37 -3.93 -1.51 -15.47
N ALA A 38 -3.12 -0.91 -16.34
CA ALA A 38 -1.66 -0.96 -16.25
C ALA A 38 -1.13 -0.35 -14.94
N LYS A 39 -1.69 0.80 -14.52
CA LYS A 39 -1.33 1.41 -13.24
C LYS A 39 -1.70 0.53 -12.03
N ILE A 40 -2.87 -0.10 -12.06
CA ILE A 40 -3.29 -1.05 -11.01
C ILE A 40 -2.35 -2.26 -10.97
N ALA A 41 -2.07 -2.85 -12.13
CA ALA A 41 -1.17 -4.00 -12.23
C ALA A 41 0.24 -3.67 -11.71
N ALA A 42 0.76 -2.49 -12.05
CA ALA A 42 2.05 -2.00 -11.54
C ALA A 42 2.02 -1.83 -10.01
N ALA A 43 0.97 -1.22 -9.44
CA ALA A 43 0.86 -1.04 -7.99
C ALA A 43 0.76 -2.39 -7.24
N ILE A 44 0.04 -3.36 -7.80
CA ILE A 44 -0.02 -4.73 -7.26
C ILE A 44 1.35 -5.42 -7.37
N ALA A 45 2.05 -5.26 -8.49
CA ALA A 45 3.40 -5.79 -8.67
C ALA A 45 4.36 -5.21 -7.63
N ASP A 46 4.37 -3.89 -7.43
CA ASP A 46 5.16 -3.23 -6.38
C ASP A 46 4.86 -3.84 -5.00
N THR A 47 3.58 -4.04 -4.68
CA THR A 47 3.16 -4.63 -3.40
C THR A 47 3.61 -6.09 -3.25
N ARG A 48 3.60 -6.87 -4.34
CA ARG A 48 4.15 -8.25 -4.36
C ARG A 48 5.65 -8.24 -4.11
N THR A 49 6.37 -7.34 -4.76
CA THR A 49 7.82 -7.19 -4.56
C THR A 49 8.12 -6.83 -3.10
N ILE A 50 7.38 -5.88 -2.50
CA ILE A 50 7.48 -5.58 -1.05
C ILE A 50 7.29 -6.84 -0.22
N LYS A 51 6.23 -7.62 -0.48
CA LYS A 51 5.93 -8.85 0.26
C LYS A 51 7.12 -9.80 0.22
N VAL A 52 7.59 -10.14 -0.98
CA VAL A 52 8.68 -11.11 -1.19
C VAL A 52 9.97 -10.60 -0.55
N SER A 53 10.31 -9.33 -0.73
CA SER A 53 11.49 -8.73 -0.13
C SER A 53 11.46 -8.82 1.39
N ILE A 54 10.31 -8.52 2.00
CA ILE A 54 10.15 -8.58 3.46
C ILE A 54 10.21 -10.02 3.95
N GLU A 55 9.46 -10.95 3.35
CA GLU A 55 9.47 -12.36 3.74
C GLU A 55 10.86 -12.99 3.61
N SER A 56 11.62 -12.66 2.55
CA SER A 56 13.01 -13.09 2.39
C SER A 56 13.88 -12.54 3.51
N SER A 57 13.81 -11.23 3.76
CA SER A 57 14.63 -10.58 4.78
C SER A 57 14.34 -11.11 6.19
N LEU A 58 13.07 -11.45 6.47
CA LEU A 58 12.68 -12.05 7.73
C LEU A 58 13.14 -13.51 7.84
N THR A 59 13.10 -14.29 6.76
CA THR A 59 13.56 -15.68 6.79
C THR A 59 15.06 -15.78 7.07
N ASP A 60 15.84 -14.85 6.51
CA ASP A 60 17.30 -14.79 6.72
C ASP A 60 17.68 -14.32 8.14
N GLU A 61 16.86 -13.44 8.74
CA GLU A 61 17.16 -12.78 10.03
C GLU A 61 16.43 -13.40 11.23
N LEU A 62 15.42 -14.26 11.04
CA LEU A 62 14.64 -14.88 12.12
C LEU A 62 15.41 -16.02 12.82
N LEU A 63 16.56 -15.66 13.39
CA LEU A 63 17.25 -16.33 14.50
C LEU A 63 17.30 -15.39 15.72
N LEU A 64 16.24 -14.61 15.96
CA LEU A 64 16.15 -13.77 17.15
C LEU A 64 15.84 -14.64 18.38
N SER A 65 16.87 -14.92 19.19
CA SER A 65 16.72 -15.59 20.50
C SER A 65 16.60 -14.56 21.63
N GLY A 66 15.72 -14.82 22.61
CA GLY A 66 15.65 -14.05 23.86
C GLY A 66 14.83 -12.74 23.76
N ASP A 67 15.30 -11.69 24.44
CA ASP A 67 14.56 -10.44 24.63
C ASP A 67 14.32 -9.65 23.34
N ASP A 68 15.17 -9.82 22.32
CA ASP A 68 15.05 -9.13 21.03
C ASP A 68 13.80 -9.57 20.24
N ALA A 69 13.42 -10.85 20.31
CA ALA A 69 12.18 -11.36 19.71
C ALA A 69 10.94 -10.76 20.39
N ASN A 70 10.99 -10.59 21.71
CA ASN A 70 9.88 -9.97 22.45
C ASN A 70 9.68 -8.50 22.09
N ALA A 71 10.78 -7.76 21.89
CA ALA A 71 10.74 -6.38 21.46
C ALA A 71 10.23 -6.24 20.01
N ALA A 72 10.69 -7.09 19.10
CA ALA A 72 10.30 -7.06 17.69
C ALA A 72 8.84 -7.48 17.43
N PHE A 73 8.35 -8.48 18.18
CA PHE A 73 6.98 -8.96 18.08
C PHE A 73 6.14 -8.48 19.28
N ASN A 74 6.09 -7.16 19.45
CA ASN A 74 5.38 -6.50 20.56
C ASN A 74 3.96 -6.05 20.19
N LYS A 75 3.48 -6.35 18.98
CA LYS A 75 2.10 -6.08 18.55
C LYS A 75 1.29 -7.36 18.49
N VAL A 76 -0.03 -7.20 18.49
CA VAL A 76 -1.01 -8.30 18.52
C VAL A 76 -1.95 -8.19 17.33
N LEU A 77 -2.10 -9.30 16.60
CA LEU A 77 -3.04 -9.49 15.52
C LEU A 77 -4.14 -10.47 15.98
N TYR A 78 -5.35 -9.98 16.20
CA TYR A 78 -6.47 -10.86 16.55
C TYR A 78 -6.96 -11.62 15.32
N LEU A 79 -7.16 -12.92 15.49
CA LEU A 79 -7.54 -13.85 14.43
C LEU A 79 -9.06 -14.02 14.33
N GLU A 80 -9.79 -13.55 15.33
CA GLU A 80 -11.23 -13.76 15.51
C GLU A 80 -11.92 -12.44 15.92
N GLN A 81 -13.10 -12.21 15.36
CA GLN A 81 -13.97 -11.08 15.68
C GLN A 81 -14.83 -11.36 16.92
N GLY A 82 -14.99 -10.38 17.82
CA GLY A 82 -15.87 -10.50 18.98
C GLY A 82 -15.43 -9.69 20.20
N ASN A 83 -16.32 -9.55 21.19
CA ASN A 83 -16.11 -8.73 22.38
C ASN A 83 -15.58 -9.54 23.59
N SER A 84 -14.79 -10.59 23.33
CA SER A 84 -14.29 -11.50 24.38
C SER A 84 -12.82 -11.23 24.73
N LYS A 85 -12.48 -11.44 26.01
CA LYS A 85 -11.12 -11.41 26.55
C LYS A 85 -10.26 -12.59 26.06
N ASP A 86 -10.89 -13.61 25.48
CA ASP A 86 -10.25 -14.88 25.06
C ASP A 86 -10.02 -14.98 23.54
N ARG A 87 -10.04 -13.86 22.82
CA ARG A 87 -9.82 -13.89 21.37
C ARG A 87 -8.44 -14.45 21.04
N LYS A 88 -8.39 -15.39 20.10
CA LYS A 88 -7.12 -15.88 19.57
C LYS A 88 -6.36 -14.76 18.88
N TYR A 89 -5.06 -14.73 19.09
CA TYR A 89 -4.19 -13.73 18.50
C TYR A 89 -2.83 -14.30 18.14
N ASP A 90 -2.22 -13.69 17.13
CA ASP A 90 -0.81 -13.86 16.77
C ASP A 90 -0.01 -12.67 17.30
N ARG A 91 1.20 -12.93 17.80
CA ARG A 91 2.19 -11.86 17.99
C ARG A 91 2.75 -11.46 16.64
N VAL A 92 2.82 -10.15 16.39
CA VAL A 92 3.22 -9.59 15.11
C VAL A 92 4.17 -8.41 15.29
N GLY A 93 4.99 -8.18 14.27
CA GLY A 93 5.74 -6.96 14.06
C GLY A 93 4.99 -6.06 13.06
N CYS A 94 5.33 -4.78 13.05
CA CYS A 94 4.79 -3.84 12.08
C CYS A 94 5.87 -2.90 11.57
N PHE A 95 6.01 -2.85 10.25
CA PHE A 95 6.86 -1.90 9.56
C PHE A 95 6.00 -0.84 8.89
N THR A 96 6.28 0.44 9.14
CA THR A 96 5.54 1.55 8.52
C THR A 96 6.48 2.64 8.01
N ASN A 97 5.95 3.67 7.35
CA ASN A 97 6.73 4.89 7.05
C ASN A 97 7.43 5.48 8.28
N TYR A 98 6.88 5.31 9.49
CA TYR A 98 7.57 5.72 10.71
C TYR A 98 8.88 4.94 10.85
N SER A 99 8.84 3.61 10.78
CA SER A 99 10.01 2.73 10.84
C SER A 99 11.02 3.06 9.72
N TRP A 100 10.52 3.27 8.49
CA TRP A 100 11.33 3.72 7.36
C TRP A 100 12.07 5.03 7.67
N ASN A 101 11.36 6.01 8.24
CA ASN A 101 11.94 7.30 8.57
C ASN A 101 13.00 7.21 9.66
N VAL A 102 12.74 6.42 10.71
CA VAL A 102 13.72 6.13 11.76
C VAL A 102 15.00 5.55 11.15
N TYR A 103 14.88 4.57 10.26
CA TYR A 103 16.02 3.98 9.57
C TYR A 103 16.82 5.00 8.75
N LYS A 104 16.15 5.77 7.88
CA LYS A 104 16.84 6.73 7.00
C LYS A 104 17.47 7.90 7.76
N THR A 105 16.99 8.23 8.95
CA THR A 105 17.51 9.33 9.77
C THR A 105 18.58 8.90 10.79
N ASN A 106 18.54 7.65 11.28
CA ASN A 106 19.49 7.12 12.27
C ASN A 106 19.92 5.67 11.93
N PRO A 107 20.89 5.47 11.02
CA PRO A 107 21.33 4.13 10.60
C PRO A 107 22.28 3.42 11.60
N GLY A 108 22.60 3.99 12.76
CA GLY A 108 23.52 3.39 13.76
C GLY A 108 22.89 2.21 14.54
N LYS A 109 23.68 1.21 14.99
CA LYS A 109 23.21 -0.09 15.55
C LYS A 109 21.96 0.03 16.44
N SER A 110 20.93 -0.76 16.18
CA SER A 110 19.67 -0.76 16.93
C SER A 110 19.38 -2.16 17.47
N THR A 111 18.93 -2.26 18.72
CA THR A 111 18.53 -3.53 19.37
C THR A 111 17.00 -3.68 19.35
N GLY A 112 16.47 -4.88 19.63
CA GLY A 112 15.04 -5.14 19.71
C GLY A 112 14.25 -4.87 18.41
N SER A 113 13.09 -4.20 18.50
CA SER A 113 12.19 -3.98 17.35
C SER A 113 12.81 -3.23 16.18
N GLN A 114 13.82 -2.41 16.45
CA GLN A 114 14.47 -1.60 15.44
C GLN A 114 15.50 -2.39 14.61
N ALA A 115 15.90 -3.59 15.06
CA ALA A 115 16.79 -4.48 14.31
C ALA A 115 16.08 -5.03 13.06
N LEU A 116 14.88 -5.61 13.21
CA LEU A 116 14.09 -6.10 12.07
C LEU A 116 13.64 -4.96 11.15
N ASP A 117 13.26 -3.81 11.71
CA ASP A 117 12.88 -2.65 10.90
C ASP A 117 14.02 -2.18 9.99
N ARG A 118 15.27 -2.27 10.45
CA ARG A 118 16.46 -1.96 9.63
C ARG A 118 16.64 -2.95 8.50
N VAL A 119 16.52 -4.24 8.79
CA VAL A 119 16.70 -5.32 7.82
C VAL A 119 15.67 -5.18 6.70
N ILE A 120 14.41 -4.97 7.09
CA ILE A 120 13.31 -4.67 6.16
C ILE A 120 13.61 -3.39 5.38
N ALA A 121 13.97 -2.30 6.04
CA ALA A 121 14.21 -1.03 5.35
C ALA A 121 15.39 -1.09 4.37
N GLY A 122 16.49 -1.74 4.75
CA GLY A 122 17.66 -1.95 3.89
C GLY A 122 17.31 -2.79 2.66
N GLN A 123 16.57 -3.89 2.85
CA GLN A 123 16.12 -4.72 1.74
C GLN A 123 15.17 -3.97 0.81
N LEU A 124 14.24 -3.17 1.34
CA LEU A 124 13.34 -2.36 0.52
C LEU A 124 14.09 -1.26 -0.25
N ASP A 125 15.10 -0.62 0.35
CA ASP A 125 15.95 0.39 -0.30
C ASP A 125 16.78 -0.23 -1.45
N ALA A 126 17.21 -1.49 -1.31
CA ALA A 126 17.88 -2.24 -2.37
C ALA A 126 16.93 -2.77 -3.45
N THR A 127 15.67 -3.03 -3.11
CA THR A 127 14.66 -3.62 -4.00
C THR A 127 14.14 -2.61 -5.01
N PHE A 128 13.87 -1.37 -4.60
CA PHE A 128 13.25 -0.36 -5.45
C PHE A 128 14.25 0.62 -6.03
N SER A 129 14.28 0.75 -7.36
CA SER A 129 15.13 1.74 -8.04
C SER A 129 14.63 3.19 -7.88
N GLU A 130 13.35 3.38 -7.55
CA GLU A 130 12.76 4.71 -7.31
C GLU A 130 13.08 5.17 -5.87
N THR A 131 13.47 6.44 -5.69
CA THR A 131 13.72 6.98 -4.35
C THR A 131 12.43 7.07 -3.54
N TRP A 132 12.39 6.40 -2.39
CA TRP A 132 11.29 6.48 -1.42
C TRP A 132 11.56 7.60 -0.43
N GLN A 133 10.74 8.65 -0.47
CA GLN A 133 10.94 9.83 0.35
C GLN A 133 10.63 9.54 1.83
N THR A 134 11.60 9.83 2.68
CA THR A 134 11.52 9.63 4.13
C THR A 134 10.32 10.34 4.79
N GLY A 135 10.00 11.57 4.36
CA GLY A 135 8.91 12.36 4.93
C GLY A 135 9.09 12.72 6.41
N LYS A 136 7.98 12.78 7.15
CA LYS A 136 7.93 12.98 8.61
C LYS A 136 7.74 11.65 9.36
N ARG A 137 8.15 11.59 10.64
CA ARG A 137 7.96 10.43 11.55
C ARG A 137 6.51 10.29 12.00
N VAL A 138 5.62 9.96 11.06
CA VAL A 138 4.17 9.82 11.30
C VAL A 138 3.68 8.50 10.73
N ASN A 139 2.96 7.75 11.56
CA ASN A 139 2.37 6.48 11.17
C ASN A 139 1.17 6.71 10.21
N PRO A 140 1.14 6.08 9.02
CA PRO A 140 0.02 6.19 8.09
C PRO A 140 -1.32 5.78 8.70
N LEU A 141 -1.33 4.89 9.70
CA LEU A 141 -2.54 4.41 10.37
C LEU A 141 -3.36 5.51 11.05
N GLY A 142 -2.75 6.68 11.31
CA GLY A 142 -3.48 7.86 11.79
C GLY A 142 -4.32 8.56 10.70
N TYR A 143 -4.24 8.12 9.44
CA TYR A 143 -4.97 8.63 8.28
C TYR A 143 -6.02 7.59 7.86
N ASN A 144 -7.07 7.50 8.68
CA ASN A 144 -8.10 6.48 8.67
C ASN A 144 -9.53 7.05 8.51
N THR A 145 -9.69 8.25 7.96
CA THR A 145 -11.00 8.87 7.71
C THR A 145 -11.03 9.55 6.34
N ASP A 146 -12.22 9.89 5.83
CA ASP A 146 -12.39 10.66 4.59
C ASP A 146 -11.56 11.95 4.58
N THR A 147 -11.48 12.64 5.71
CA THR A 147 -10.75 13.91 5.87
C THR A 147 -9.27 13.72 6.17
N LYS A 148 -8.88 12.54 6.67
CA LYS A 148 -7.49 12.12 6.86
C LYS A 148 -7.24 10.88 6.00
N ASN A 149 -7.28 11.05 4.69
CA ASN A 149 -7.10 9.98 3.72
C ASN A 149 -5.63 9.80 3.29
N CYS A 150 -5.34 8.79 2.47
CA CYS A 150 -4.00 8.46 2.01
C CYS A 150 -3.35 9.59 1.20
N ALA A 151 -4.12 10.30 0.36
CA ALA A 151 -3.60 11.44 -0.38
C ALA A 151 -3.16 12.56 0.55
N LYS A 152 -3.94 12.82 1.61
CA LYS A 152 -3.59 13.79 2.65
C LYS A 152 -2.36 13.34 3.45
N TYR A 153 -2.20 12.04 3.70
CA TYR A 153 -0.98 11.51 4.35
C TYR A 153 0.29 11.91 3.59
N LEU A 154 0.32 11.69 2.28
CA LEU A 154 1.48 12.05 1.45
C LEU A 154 1.77 13.56 1.52
N LYS A 155 0.73 14.38 1.41
CA LYS A 155 0.83 15.85 1.44
C LYS A 155 1.33 16.37 2.78
N ASP A 156 0.69 15.98 3.87
CA ASP A 156 0.98 16.51 5.21
C ASP A 156 2.38 16.08 5.71
N ASN A 157 2.87 14.93 5.23
CA ASN A 157 4.14 14.33 5.66
C ASN A 157 5.28 14.46 4.65
N ASN A 158 5.06 15.13 3.51
CA ASN A 158 6.05 15.34 2.46
C ASN A 158 6.75 14.03 2.04
N THR A 159 5.94 13.01 1.73
CA THR A 159 6.41 11.69 1.25
C THR A 159 5.66 11.28 -0.01
N ASN A 160 6.28 10.43 -0.83
CA ASN A 160 5.71 9.93 -2.09
C ASN A 160 5.05 8.55 -1.96
N PHE A 161 5.04 7.95 -0.78
CA PHE A 161 4.41 6.66 -0.53
C PHE A 161 3.86 6.56 0.89
N GLY A 162 2.86 5.70 1.08
CA GLY A 162 2.47 5.23 2.40
C GLY A 162 2.54 3.71 2.44
N LEU A 163 3.12 3.16 3.50
CA LEU A 163 3.38 1.75 3.69
C LEU A 163 3.03 1.36 5.12
N VAL A 164 2.26 0.29 5.23
CA VAL A 164 2.03 -0.46 6.46
C VAL A 164 2.21 -1.92 6.14
N VAL A 165 3.07 -2.62 6.86
CA VAL A 165 3.29 -4.06 6.72
C VAL A 165 3.18 -4.70 8.09
N VAL A 166 2.38 -5.75 8.19
CA VAL A 166 2.25 -6.56 9.40
C VAL A 166 2.73 -7.96 9.07
N TYR A 167 3.63 -8.48 9.90
CA TYR A 167 4.26 -9.79 9.73
C TYR A 167 4.30 -10.53 11.06
N ASN A 168 4.20 -11.86 11.02
CA ASN A 168 4.16 -12.69 12.22
C ASN A 168 5.56 -13.13 12.66
N THR A 169 5.62 -13.84 13.79
CA THR A 169 6.86 -14.40 14.35
C THR A 169 7.51 -15.46 13.48
N THR A 170 6.85 -15.96 12.43
CA THR A 170 7.41 -16.94 11.49
C THR A 170 7.98 -16.29 10.22
N GLY A 171 7.94 -14.95 10.12
CA GLY A 171 8.38 -14.21 8.94
C GLY A 171 7.32 -14.08 7.83
N GLU A 172 6.11 -14.58 8.05
CA GLU A 172 5.01 -14.50 7.09
C GLU A 172 4.36 -13.12 7.14
N VAL A 173 4.16 -12.49 5.98
CA VAL A 173 3.43 -11.23 5.89
C VAL A 173 1.93 -11.49 5.96
N ARG A 174 1.28 -10.91 6.96
CA ARG A 174 -0.17 -11.01 7.21
C ARG A 174 -0.97 -9.92 6.51
N MET A 175 -0.40 -8.73 6.38
CA MET A 175 -1.06 -7.59 5.74
C MET A 175 -0.03 -6.62 5.14
N ILE A 176 -0.34 -6.05 3.97
CA ILE A 176 0.35 -4.87 3.43
C ILE A 176 -0.69 -3.83 3.03
N GLN A 177 -0.41 -2.55 3.28
CA GLN A 177 -1.09 -1.43 2.64
C GLN A 177 -0.03 -0.53 2.01
N LEU A 178 -0.03 -0.46 0.67
CA LEU A 178 0.84 0.42 -0.11
C LEU A 178 -0.04 1.47 -0.80
N TYR A 179 0.13 2.74 -0.44
CA TYR A 179 -0.43 3.85 -1.19
C TYR A 179 0.64 4.54 -2.02
N ARG A 180 0.48 4.52 -3.34
CA ARG A 180 1.39 5.20 -4.27
C ARG A 180 0.67 5.61 -5.54
N LYS A 181 1.05 6.77 -6.10
CA LYS A 181 0.55 7.24 -7.41
C LYS A 181 -1.00 7.25 -7.50
N GLY A 182 -1.67 7.54 -6.38
CA GLY A 182 -3.13 7.61 -6.28
C GLY A 182 -3.85 6.26 -6.15
N ILE A 183 -3.12 5.18 -5.86
CA ILE A 183 -3.68 3.82 -5.72
C ILE A 183 -3.26 3.26 -4.37
N LEU A 184 -4.24 2.86 -3.56
CA LEU A 184 -4.03 2.08 -2.34
C LEU A 184 -4.16 0.60 -2.70
N VAL A 185 -3.11 -0.18 -2.50
CA VAL A 185 -3.15 -1.63 -2.61
C VAL A 185 -3.09 -2.23 -1.23
N THR A 186 -4.08 -3.05 -0.89
CA THR A 186 -4.13 -3.82 0.34
C THR A 186 -3.91 -5.29 0.03
N TYR A 187 -2.84 -5.88 0.57
CA TYR A 187 -2.66 -7.32 0.62
C TYR A 187 -3.18 -7.86 1.95
N ILE A 188 -4.04 -8.87 1.90
CA ILE A 188 -4.53 -9.58 3.09
C ILE A 188 -5.00 -10.98 2.70
N ASN A 189 -4.70 -11.99 3.51
CA ASN A 189 -5.16 -13.37 3.32
C ASN A 189 -4.89 -13.95 1.91
N GLY A 190 -3.83 -13.52 1.23
CA GLY A 190 -3.46 -14.01 -0.11
C GLY A 190 -4.00 -13.20 -1.29
N GLU A 191 -4.92 -12.26 -1.08
CA GLU A 191 -5.40 -11.37 -2.17
C GLU A 191 -4.79 -9.98 -2.11
N TYR A 192 -4.82 -9.33 -3.27
CA TYR A 192 -4.43 -7.94 -3.48
C TYR A 192 -5.65 -7.14 -3.94
N ILE A 193 -6.03 -6.14 -3.16
CA ILE A 193 -7.19 -5.30 -3.40
C ILE A 193 -6.70 -3.89 -3.74
N ALA A 194 -7.05 -3.37 -4.92
CA ALA A 194 -6.69 -2.02 -5.33
C ALA A 194 -7.88 -1.06 -5.16
N ASN A 195 -7.64 0.05 -4.47
CA ASN A 195 -8.58 1.15 -4.27
C ASN A 195 -8.02 2.42 -4.93
N LEU A 196 -8.82 2.99 -5.84
CA LEU A 196 -8.49 4.19 -6.63
C LEU A 196 -9.27 5.43 -6.17
N ASP A 197 -10.08 5.30 -5.12
CA ASP A 197 -10.87 6.40 -4.59
C ASP A 197 -9.96 7.49 -4.01
N SER A 198 -10.29 8.75 -4.26
CA SER A 198 -9.55 9.89 -3.70
C SER A 198 -9.66 9.98 -2.17
N LYS A 199 -10.67 9.32 -1.59
CA LYS A 199 -10.90 9.18 -0.15
C LYS A 199 -10.36 7.87 0.44
N ALA A 200 -9.64 7.06 -0.35
CA ALA A 200 -8.97 5.87 0.17
C ALA A 200 -8.12 6.25 1.39
N HIS A 201 -8.26 5.51 2.48
CA HIS A 201 -7.60 5.78 3.76
C HIS A 201 -6.93 4.50 4.28
N PHE A 202 -5.89 4.64 5.10
CA PHE A 202 -5.23 3.50 5.70
C PHE A 202 -6.12 2.89 6.77
N ILE A 203 -6.23 1.58 6.76
CA ILE A 203 -7.06 0.83 7.71
C ILE A 203 -6.18 0.34 8.85
N GLY A 204 -6.50 0.74 10.08
CA GLY A 204 -5.77 0.37 11.29
C GLY A 204 -6.32 -0.84 12.03
N THR A 205 -5.56 -1.30 13.02
CA THR A 205 -5.84 -2.48 13.85
C THR A 205 -6.69 -2.19 15.10
N GLY A 206 -7.34 -1.02 15.16
CA GLY A 206 -8.19 -0.57 16.28
C GLY A 206 -9.63 -0.23 15.92
N THR A 207 -10.01 -0.37 14.65
CA THR A 207 -11.39 -0.17 14.18
C THR A 207 -11.65 -1.20 13.12
N TRP A 208 -11.98 -2.39 13.56
CA TRP A 208 -12.45 -3.42 12.66
C TRP A 208 -13.97 -3.54 12.60
N ASP A 209 -14.71 -2.67 13.32
CA ASP A 209 -16.16 -2.56 13.17
C ASP A 209 -16.63 -1.82 11.91
N LYS A 210 -15.73 -1.27 11.09
CA LYS A 210 -16.11 -0.44 9.93
C LYS A 210 -15.08 -0.49 8.78
N ILE A 211 -15.03 -1.59 8.03
CA ILE A 211 -14.62 -1.53 6.61
C ILE A 211 -15.84 -1.04 5.83
N TYR A 212 -16.10 0.27 5.83
CA TYR A 212 -17.04 0.86 4.89
C TYR A 212 -16.29 1.26 3.63
N THR A 213 -16.63 0.57 2.53
CA THR A 213 -16.48 1.09 1.18
C THR A 213 -17.31 2.37 1.09
N ASP A 214 -16.69 3.55 0.97
CA ASP A 214 -17.44 4.73 0.54
C ASP A 214 -17.65 4.67 -0.97
N SER A 215 -18.57 3.79 -1.39
CA SER A 215 -19.61 4.17 -2.32
C SER A 215 -20.72 3.14 -2.18
N LYS A 216 -21.97 3.59 -2.13
CA LYS A 216 -23.16 2.73 -2.12
C LYS A 216 -23.36 1.99 -3.47
N LYS A 217 -22.30 1.41 -4.04
CA LYS A 217 -22.36 0.51 -5.19
C LYS A 217 -21.43 -0.68 -4.94
N LYS A 218 -22.04 -1.86 -4.87
CA LYS A 218 -21.37 -3.17 -4.81
C LYS A 218 -20.30 -3.25 -5.91
N SER A 219 -19.08 -3.64 -5.54
CA SER A 219 -18.12 -4.15 -6.52
C SER A 219 -18.66 -5.51 -7.05
N PRO A 220 -18.26 -6.00 -8.24
CA PRO A 220 -18.74 -7.28 -8.77
C PRO A 220 -18.28 -8.48 -7.94
N ASP A 221 -19.15 -9.49 -7.80
CA ASP A 221 -18.96 -10.69 -6.95
C ASP A 221 -17.66 -11.47 -7.23
N SER A 222 -17.06 -11.30 -8.41
CA SER A 222 -15.76 -11.90 -8.75
C SER A 222 -14.57 -11.30 -7.99
N CYS A 223 -14.76 -10.19 -7.27
CA CYS A 223 -13.77 -9.57 -6.38
C CYS A 223 -14.03 -9.86 -4.89
N TYR A 224 -15.04 -10.67 -4.55
CA TYR A 224 -15.52 -10.90 -3.16
C TYR A 224 -15.20 -12.29 -2.60
N ASN A 225 -14.32 -13.06 -3.25
CA ASN A 225 -13.97 -14.38 -2.73
C ASN A 225 -12.95 -14.38 -1.59
N ILE A 226 -12.42 -13.24 -1.15
CA ILE A 226 -12.08 -13.07 0.27
C ILE A 226 -13.21 -12.34 0.97
N ASN A 227 -14.09 -13.17 1.49
CA ASN A 227 -14.93 -12.84 2.60
C ASN A 227 -14.06 -12.37 3.79
N LEU A 228 -13.94 -11.05 3.98
CA LEU A 228 -13.29 -10.42 5.13
C LEU A 228 -14.23 -10.31 6.35
N SER A 229 -15.41 -10.96 6.35
CA SER A 229 -16.42 -10.85 7.41
C SER A 229 -15.99 -11.37 8.78
N ASN A 230 -14.83 -12.03 8.90
CA ASN A 230 -14.54 -12.86 10.08
C ASN A 230 -13.23 -12.52 10.83
N LYS A 231 -12.50 -11.45 10.51
CA LYS A 231 -11.18 -11.22 11.16
C LYS A 231 -10.95 -9.76 11.53
N GLN A 232 -11.51 -9.36 12.66
CA GLN A 232 -11.32 -8.05 13.26
C GLN A 232 -10.10 -7.99 14.19
N ILE A 233 -9.20 -7.03 13.98
CA ILE A 233 -8.10 -6.70 14.88
C ILE A 233 -8.57 -5.59 15.84
N GLY A 234 -8.41 -5.76 17.14
CA GLY A 234 -8.71 -4.68 18.09
C GLY A 234 -8.11 -4.94 19.46
N SER A 235 -7.44 -3.95 20.06
CA SER A 235 -6.92 -4.03 21.45
C SER A 235 -8.07 -4.33 22.42
N SER A 236 -7.92 -5.20 23.42
CA SER A 236 -6.95 -5.04 24.50
C SER A 236 -6.76 -6.34 25.29
N GLY A 237 -5.50 -6.59 25.63
CA GLY A 237 -5.02 -7.54 26.61
C GLY A 237 -3.56 -7.20 26.94
N ASN A 238 -3.31 -5.92 27.23
CA ASN A 238 -2.06 -5.24 27.58
C ASN A 238 -0.71 -5.94 27.26
N LEU A 239 -0.06 -5.46 26.19
CA LEU A 239 1.23 -4.73 26.24
C LEU A 239 1.33 -3.84 24.97
N GLY A 240 1.52 -2.52 25.17
CA GLY A 240 2.03 -1.58 24.16
C GLY A 240 1.06 -1.11 23.05
N GLY A 241 0.30 -0.04 23.32
CA GLY A 241 -0.49 0.70 22.33
C GLY A 241 0.33 1.18 21.12
N TRP A 242 -0.36 1.58 20.05
CA TRP A 242 0.28 2.22 18.90
C TRP A 242 0.63 3.66 19.26
N TYR A 243 1.76 3.83 19.93
CA TYR A 243 2.47 5.08 20.11
C TYR A 243 3.94 4.88 19.74
#